data_AF-A0AA40C198-F1
#
_entry.id   AF-A0AA40C198-F1
#
_cell.length_a   1.000
_cell.length_b   1.000
_cell.length_c   1.000
_cell.angle_alpha   90.00
_cell.angle_beta   90.00
_cell.angle_gamma   90.00
#
_symmetry.space_group_name_H-M   'P 1'
#
loop_
_entity.id
_entity.type
_entity.pdbx_description
1 polymer ?
#
loop_
_entity_poly.entity_id
_entity_poly.type
_entity_poly.pdbx_seq_one_letter_code
_entity_poly.pdbx_strand_id
1 'polypeptide(L)'
;MADSESTVVFITGASRGIGKALTETYLLQPNHTVIASVRDTSSPSALSLQSLPTAPGSRALLVKIESTNPTDLSTAIKHLLDVGTNHIDVAIANTGGTSGRKLALVETAPPEDVLDLFEITAMAPLYFYQAVLPLLLK
;
A
#
# COMPACT_ATOMS: atom_id res chain seq x y z
N MET A 1 -26.21 18.61 6.54
CA MET A 1 -25.09 17.74 6.92
C MET A 1 -24.28 17.61 5.65
N ALA A 2 -23.16 18.31 5.54
CA ALA A 2 -22.32 18.21 4.35
C ALA A 2 -21.74 16.79 4.34
N ASP A 3 -21.91 16.06 3.25
CA ASP A 3 -21.03 14.93 2.93
C ASP A 3 -19.63 15.51 2.89
N SER A 4 -18.88 15.43 3.99
CA SER A 4 -17.47 15.75 3.96
C SER A 4 -16.82 14.68 3.10
N GLU A 5 -16.24 15.08 1.97
CA GLU A 5 -15.49 14.16 1.13
C GLU A 5 -14.48 13.38 1.97
N SER A 6 -14.48 12.05 1.80
CA SER A 6 -13.63 11.18 2.59
C SER A 6 -12.19 11.30 2.10
N THR A 7 -11.24 11.55 3.01
CA THR A 7 -9.82 11.53 2.66
C THR A 7 -9.39 10.10 2.30
N VAL A 8 -8.86 9.92 1.09
CA VAL A 8 -8.37 8.64 0.57
C VAL A 8 -6.85 8.54 0.72
N VAL A 9 -6.41 7.56 1.50
CA VAL A 9 -4.99 7.32 1.79
C VAL A 9 -4.58 5.95 1.24
N PHE A 10 -3.64 5.89 0.32
CA PHE A 10 -3.09 4.65 -0.22
C PHE A 10 -1.71 4.36 0.37
N ILE A 11 -1.61 3.28 1.15
CA ILE A 11 -0.38 2.81 1.78
C ILE A 11 0.07 1.48 1.16
N THR A 12 1.32 1.42 0.72
CA THR A 12 1.94 0.17 0.29
C THR A 12 2.60 -0.60 1.44
N GLY A 13 2.52 -1.93 1.43
CA GLY A 13 3.17 -2.76 2.44
C GLY A 13 2.53 -2.67 3.83
N ALA A 14 1.20 -2.73 3.91
CA ALA A 14 0.42 -2.44 5.11
C ALA A 14 0.31 -3.62 6.10
N SER A 15 0.78 -4.83 5.77
CA SER A 15 0.54 -6.03 6.58
C SER A 15 1.22 -6.02 7.95
N ARG A 16 2.27 -5.21 8.15
CA ARG A 16 3.05 -5.16 9.39
C ARG A 16 3.85 -3.86 9.52
N GLY A 17 4.51 -3.69 10.66
CA GLY A 17 5.50 -2.62 10.89
C GLY A 17 4.92 -1.23 10.65
N ILE A 18 5.70 -0.38 9.96
CA ILE A 18 5.34 1.03 9.71
C ILE A 18 4.06 1.13 8.88
N GLY A 19 3.91 0.33 7.82
CA GLY A 19 2.70 0.36 6.98
C GLY A 19 1.43 0.02 7.76
N LYS A 20 1.50 -0.94 8.69
CA LYS A 20 0.38 -1.28 9.59
C LYS A 20 0.09 -0.14 10.55
N ALA A 21 1.11 0.43 11.19
CA ALA A 21 0.93 1.53 12.14
C ALA A 21 0.34 2.79 11.46
N LEU A 22 0.77 3.10 10.23
CA LEU A 22 0.17 4.17 9.42
C LEU A 22 -1.30 3.85 9.10
N THR A 23 -1.60 2.62 8.71
CA THR A 23 -2.98 2.18 8.44
C THR A 23 -3.87 2.38 9.67
N GLU A 24 -3.44 1.91 10.84
CA GLU A 24 -4.13 2.11 12.12
C GLU A 24 -4.33 3.61 12.43
N THR A 25 -3.28 4.41 12.25
CA THR A 25 -3.31 5.85 12.57
C THR A 25 -4.33 6.59 11.70
N TYR A 26 -4.38 6.33 10.40
CA TYR A 26 -5.33 6.97 9.50
C TYR A 26 -6.77 6.45 9.70
N LEU A 27 -6.94 5.17 10.04
CA LEU A 27 -8.28 4.62 10.34
C LEU A 27 -8.91 5.24 11.60
N LEU A 28 -8.10 5.71 12.54
CA LEU A 28 -8.55 6.42 13.74
C LEU A 28 -8.91 7.89 13.48
N GLN A 29 -8.69 8.41 12.26
CA GLN A 29 -9.19 9.73 11.86
C GLN A 29 -10.59 9.57 11.23
N PRO A 30 -11.55 10.46 11.52
CA PRO A 30 -12.90 10.37 10.95
C PRO A 30 -12.91 10.61 9.44
N ASN A 31 -13.86 10.01 8.73
CA ASN A 31 -14.06 10.17 7.28
C ASN A 31 -12.84 9.81 6.42
N HIS A 32 -12.10 8.75 6.75
CA HIS A 32 -10.95 8.28 5.98
C HIS A 32 -11.21 6.93 5.30
N THR A 33 -10.89 6.84 4.02
CA THR A 33 -10.78 5.55 3.32
C THR A 33 -9.30 5.20 3.19
N VAL A 34 -8.86 4.18 3.92
CA VAL A 34 -7.46 3.74 3.89
C VAL A 34 -7.33 2.52 2.99
N ILE A 35 -6.67 2.69 1.85
CA ILE A 35 -6.31 1.61 0.93
C ILE A 35 -4.99 1.01 1.42
N ALA A 36 -5.08 -0.18 1.98
CA ALA A 36 -3.96 -0.93 2.50
C ALA A 36 -3.58 -2.03 1.51
N SER A 37 -2.40 -1.96 0.91
CA SER A 37 -1.93 -3.06 0.04
C SER A 37 -1.08 -4.09 0.77
N VAL A 38 -1.28 -5.34 0.37
CA VAL A 38 -0.59 -6.53 0.90
C VAL A 38 -0.28 -7.51 -0.23
N ARG A 39 0.72 -8.37 -0.06
CA ARG A 39 1.07 -9.40 -1.06
C ARG A 39 0.06 -10.53 -1.14
N ASP A 40 -0.48 -10.91 0.03
CA ASP A 40 -1.45 -11.98 0.19
C ASP A 40 -2.57 -11.51 1.11
N THR A 41 -3.75 -11.33 0.51
CA THR A 41 -4.96 -10.88 1.19
C THR A 41 -5.56 -11.94 2.10
N SER A 42 -5.18 -13.21 1.94
CA SER A 42 -5.61 -14.33 2.79
C SER A 42 -4.72 -14.54 4.03
N SER A 43 -3.57 -13.87 4.09
CA SER A 43 -2.66 -14.00 5.22
C SER A 43 -3.29 -13.48 6.54
N PRO A 44 -2.98 -14.09 7.71
CA PRO A 44 -3.52 -13.63 8.99
C PRO A 44 -3.24 -12.15 9.26
N SER A 45 -2.07 -11.66 8.86
CA SER A 45 -1.70 -10.25 8.97
C SER A 45 -2.62 -9.34 8.13
N ALA A 46 -2.96 -9.74 6.91
CA ALA A 46 -3.83 -8.97 6.04
C ALA A 46 -5.27 -8.97 6.54
N LEU A 47 -5.77 -10.13 6.99
CA LEU A 47 -7.11 -10.24 7.57
C LEU A 47 -7.25 -9.39 8.83
N SER A 48 -6.18 -9.27 9.64
CA SER A 48 -6.19 -8.42 10.83
C SER A 48 -6.42 -6.93 10.53
N LEU A 49 -6.07 -6.46 9.32
CA LEU A 49 -6.28 -5.06 8.92
C LEU A 49 -7.76 -4.71 8.79
N GLN A 50 -8.61 -5.68 8.44
CA GLN A 50 -10.06 -5.49 8.34
C GLN A 50 -10.73 -5.39 9.71
N SER A 51 -10.08 -5.90 10.76
CA SER A 51 -10.56 -5.85 12.15
C SER A 51 -10.03 -4.67 12.95
N LEU A 52 -9.27 -3.76 12.33
CA LEU A 52 -8.73 -2.60 13.02
C LEU A 52 -9.86 -1.64 13.47
N PRO A 53 -9.72 -0.99 14.63
CA PRO A 53 -10.65 0.05 15.05
C PRO A 53 -10.71 1.18 14.02
N THR A 54 -11.91 1.72 13.79
CA THR A 54 -12.15 2.82 12.85
C THR A 54 -12.90 3.94 13.56
N ALA A 55 -12.54 5.17 13.22
CA ALA A 55 -13.34 6.35 13.57
C ALA A 55 -14.60 6.43 12.69
N PRO A 56 -15.61 7.21 13.10
CA PRO A 56 -16.84 7.36 12.32
C PRO A 56 -16.57 7.79 10.87
N GLY A 57 -17.24 7.13 9.94
CA GLY A 57 -17.09 7.39 8.50
C GLY A 57 -15.81 6.81 7.88
N SER A 58 -14.99 6.09 8.64
CA SER A 58 -13.72 5.54 8.16
C SER A 58 -13.78 4.04 7.88
N ARG A 59 -13.01 3.60 6.89
CA ARG A 59 -12.94 2.19 6.48
C ARG A 59 -11.60 1.83 5.86
N ALA A 60 -11.24 0.55 5.96
CA ALA A 60 -10.10 -0.02 5.25
C ALA A 60 -10.55 -0.69 3.94
N LEU A 61 -9.78 -0.50 2.88
CA LEU A 61 -9.88 -1.27 1.64
C LEU A 61 -8.59 -2.04 1.44
N LEU A 62 -8.70 -3.37 1.37
CA LEU A 62 -7.54 -4.23 1.19
C LEU A 62 -7.33 -4.54 -0.29
N VAL A 63 -6.13 -4.27 -0.81
CA VAL A 63 -5.78 -4.59 -2.20
C VAL A 63 -4.55 -5.49 -2.28
N LYS A 64 -4.52 -6.39 -3.26
CA LYS A 64 -3.35 -7.23 -3.52
C LYS A 64 -2.33 -6.47 -4.37
N ILE A 65 -1.13 -6.28 -3.82
CA ILE A 65 0.03 -5.77 -4.57
C ILE A 65 1.29 -6.53 -4.13
N GLU A 66 1.86 -7.30 -5.05
CA GLU A 66 3.29 -7.54 -5.09
C GLU A 66 3.98 -6.36 -5.78
N SER A 67 4.90 -5.69 -5.08
CA SER A 67 5.42 -4.38 -5.50
C SER A 67 6.31 -4.47 -6.74
N THR A 68 6.87 -5.65 -7.02
CA THR A 68 7.65 -5.94 -8.23
C THR A 68 6.79 -6.48 -9.38
N ASN A 69 5.47 -6.62 -9.20
CA ASN A 69 4.55 -7.06 -10.25
C ASN A 69 3.75 -5.88 -10.83
N PRO A 70 4.05 -5.41 -12.05
CA PRO A 70 3.36 -4.27 -12.64
C PRO A 70 1.86 -4.54 -12.91
N THR A 71 1.47 -5.81 -13.09
CA THR A 71 0.07 -6.20 -13.34
C THR A 71 -0.79 -5.98 -12.11
N ASP A 72 -0.24 -6.22 -10.91
CA ASP A 72 -0.97 -6.09 -9.65
C ASP A 72 -1.41 -4.63 -9.43
N LEU A 73 -0.52 -3.67 -9.71
CA LEU A 73 -0.84 -2.24 -9.62
C LEU A 73 -2.00 -1.85 -10.53
N SER A 74 -1.95 -2.21 -11.82
CA SER A 74 -3.03 -1.90 -12.76
C SER A 74 -4.37 -2.54 -12.35
N THR A 75 -4.31 -3.75 -11.82
CA THR A 75 -5.49 -4.47 -11.32
C THR A 75 -6.07 -3.80 -10.08
N ALA A 76 -5.22 -3.37 -9.15
CA ALA A 76 -5.62 -2.65 -7.95
C ALA A 76 -6.26 -1.31 -8.30
N ILE A 77 -5.67 -0.51 -9.21
CA ILE A 77 -6.26 0.75 -9.66
C ILE A 77 -7.63 0.54 -10.30
N LYS A 78 -7.77 -0.46 -11.17
CA LYS A 78 -9.06 -0.80 -11.76
C LYS A 78 -10.10 -1.17 -10.69
N HIS A 79 -9.72 -2.02 -9.74
CA HIS A 79 -10.61 -2.40 -8.65
C HIS A 79 -11.04 -1.19 -7.80
N LEU A 80 -10.12 -0.27 -7.50
CA LEU A 80 -10.43 0.96 -6.76
C LEU A 80 -11.46 1.83 -7.50
N LEU A 81 -11.29 1.99 -8.82
CA LEU A 81 -12.26 2.69 -9.65
C LEU A 81 -13.64 2.01 -9.64
N ASP A 82 -13.67 0.68 -9.76
CA ASP A 82 -14.91 -0.11 -9.78
C ASP A 82 -15.69 0.01 -8.46
N VAL A 83 -14.99 0.18 -7.32
CA VAL A 83 -15.62 0.39 -5.99
C VAL A 83 -15.88 1.87 -5.67
N GLY A 84 -15.70 2.77 -6.63
CA GLY A 84 -16.04 4.18 -6.53
C GLY A 84 -14.95 5.08 -5.95
N THR A 85 -13.72 4.58 -5.76
CA THR A 85 -12.58 5.43 -5.40
C THR A 85 -12.08 6.14 -6.65
N ASN A 86 -12.48 7.40 -6.80
CA ASN A 86 -12.18 8.20 -7.99
C ASN A 86 -10.98 9.15 -7.81
N HIS A 87 -10.47 9.35 -6.60
CA HIS A 87 -9.32 10.20 -6.27
C HIS A 87 -8.46 9.54 -5.18
N ILE A 88 -7.24 10.05 -4.99
CA ILE A 88 -6.36 9.72 -3.86
C ILE A 88 -5.81 11.04 -3.33
N ASP A 89 -5.88 11.29 -2.02
CA ASP A 89 -5.30 12.49 -1.40
C ASP A 89 -3.86 12.26 -0.96
N VAL A 90 -3.56 11.07 -0.47
CA VAL A 90 -2.24 10.72 0.10
C VAL A 90 -1.78 9.37 -0.43
N ALA A 91 -0.61 9.33 -1.05
CA ALA A 91 0.01 8.10 -1.56
C ALA A 91 1.37 7.85 -0.88
N ILE A 92 1.46 6.77 -0.09
CA ILE A 92 2.63 6.41 0.70
C ILE A 92 3.26 5.13 0.15
N ALA A 93 4.37 5.31 -0.57
CA ALA A 93 5.24 4.22 -1.02
C ALA A 93 6.09 3.68 0.16
N ASN A 94 5.45 2.93 1.06
CA ASN A 94 6.09 2.37 2.25
C ASN A 94 6.67 0.95 2.04
N THR A 95 6.26 0.19 1.01
CA THR A 95 6.82 -1.17 0.81
C THR A 95 8.33 -1.11 0.76
N GLY A 96 8.98 -1.93 1.58
CA GLY A 96 10.42 -2.10 1.58
C GLY A 96 10.82 -3.42 2.22
N GLY A 97 12.05 -3.83 1.94
CA GLY A 97 12.66 -5.02 2.52
C GLY A 97 13.40 -5.84 1.48
N THR A 98 13.91 -6.97 1.94
CA THR A 98 14.53 -7.98 1.08
C THR A 98 13.50 -9.05 0.73
N SER A 99 13.69 -9.75 -0.39
CA SER A 99 12.88 -10.92 -0.82
C SER A 99 13.06 -12.14 0.09
N GLY A 100 13.11 -11.96 1.41
CA GLY A 100 13.39 -12.99 2.41
C GLY A 100 14.87 -13.39 2.50
N ARG A 101 15.74 -12.78 1.69
CA ARG A 101 17.18 -13.04 1.73
C ARG A 101 17.82 -12.29 2.90
N LYS A 102 18.77 -12.96 3.58
CA LYS A 102 19.57 -12.32 4.63
C LYS A 102 20.48 -11.30 3.97
N LEU A 103 20.59 -10.11 4.57
CA LEU A 103 21.58 -9.13 4.14
C LEU A 103 22.97 -9.75 4.32
N ALA A 104 23.66 -9.98 3.20
CA ALA A 104 25.03 -10.45 3.18
C ALA A 104 25.99 -9.29 3.48
N LEU A 105 27.21 -9.62 3.92
CA LEU A 105 28.27 -8.63 4.03
C LEU A 105 28.62 -8.12 2.63
N VAL A 106 29.07 -6.86 2.53
CA VAL A 106 29.39 -6.23 1.23
C VAL A 106 30.38 -7.05 0.39
N GLU A 107 31.32 -7.74 1.03
CA GLU A 107 32.33 -8.59 0.38
C GLU A 107 31.78 -9.93 -0.18
N THR A 108 30.59 -10.34 0.26
CA THR A 108 29.94 -11.60 -0.12
C THR A 108 28.54 -11.44 -0.70
N ALA A 109 28.05 -10.19 -0.83
CA ALA A 109 26.70 -9.93 -1.28
C ALA A 109 26.53 -10.32 -2.75
N PRO A 110 25.59 -11.23 -3.07
CA PRO A 110 25.26 -11.52 -4.45
C PRO A 110 24.65 -10.28 -5.11
N PRO A 111 25.12 -9.85 -6.30
CA PRO A 111 24.55 -8.69 -6.99
C PRO A 111 23.03 -8.76 -7.18
N GLU A 112 22.47 -9.96 -7.36
CA GLU A 112 21.04 -10.20 -7.47
C GLU A 112 20.25 -9.83 -6.20
N ASP A 113 20.86 -9.89 -5.03
CA ASP A 113 20.20 -9.46 -3.78
C ASP A 113 20.07 -7.95 -3.71
N VAL A 114 21.08 -7.24 -4.23
CA VAL A 114 21.07 -5.79 -4.34
C VAL A 114 20.08 -5.35 -5.41
N LEU A 115 20.07 -6.00 -6.58
CA LEU A 115 19.11 -5.70 -7.64
C LEU A 115 17.66 -5.90 -7.17
N ASP A 116 17.37 -6.99 -6.45
CA ASP A 116 16.05 -7.22 -5.86
C ASP A 116 15.65 -6.11 -4.87
N LEU A 117 16.60 -5.66 -4.04
CA LEU A 117 16.34 -4.55 -3.12
C LEU A 117 16.03 -3.25 -3.87
N PHE A 118 16.78 -2.94 -4.92
CA PHE A 118 16.52 -1.77 -5.78
C PHE A 118 15.16 -1.89 -6.47
N GLU A 119 14.79 -3.07 -6.94
CA GLU A 119 13.49 -3.28 -7.57
C GLU A 119 12.35 -2.98 -6.58
N ILE A 120 12.45 -3.49 -5.34
CA ILE A 120 11.43 -3.29 -4.30
C ILE A 120 11.40 -1.84 -3.78
N THR A 121 12.56 -1.23 -3.56
CA THR A 121 12.64 0.03 -2.79
C THR A 121 12.84 1.28 -3.66
N ALA A 122 13.25 1.13 -4.91
CA ALA A 122 13.45 2.25 -5.84
C ALA A 122 12.52 2.17 -7.05
N MET A 123 12.45 1.01 -7.72
CA MET A 123 11.60 0.86 -8.91
C MET A 123 10.11 0.76 -8.56
N ALA A 124 9.74 -0.02 -7.54
CA ALA A 124 8.34 -0.16 -7.17
C ALA A 124 7.66 1.15 -6.75
N PRO A 125 8.30 2.07 -6.00
CA PRO A 125 7.75 3.41 -5.79
C PRO A 125 7.50 4.18 -7.08
N LEU A 126 8.40 4.11 -8.07
CA LEU A 126 8.18 4.75 -9.37
C LEU A 126 6.93 4.20 -10.07
N TYR A 127 6.79 2.88 -10.16
CA TYR A 127 5.61 2.25 -10.76
C TYR A 127 4.34 2.59 -10.01
N PHE A 128 4.39 2.57 -8.67
CA PHE A 128 3.27 2.95 -7.83
C PHE A 128 2.81 4.37 -8.12
N TYR A 129 3.72 5.35 -8.09
CA TYR A 129 3.38 6.75 -8.37
C TYR A 129 2.89 6.95 -9.79
N GLN A 130 3.48 6.30 -10.80
CA GLN A 130 2.97 6.35 -12.17
C GLN A 130 1.52 5.83 -12.27
N ALA A 131 1.19 4.76 -11.52
CA ALA A 131 -0.14 4.18 -11.53
C ALA A 131 -1.19 5.04 -10.79
N VAL A 132 -0.82 5.66 -9.66
CA VAL A 132 -1.75 6.48 -8.85
C VAL A 132 -1.82 7.94 -9.29
N LEU A 133 -0.86 8.45 -10.07
CA LEU A 133 -0.79 9.86 -10.47
C LEU A 133 -2.09 10.41 -11.07
N PRO A 134 -2.80 9.69 -11.97
CA PRO A 134 -4.08 10.18 -12.51
C PRO A 134 -5.19 10.36 -11.45
N LEU A 135 -5.10 9.66 -10.31
CA LEU A 135 -6.02 9.79 -9.19
C LEU A 135 -5.59 10.88 -8.20
N LEU A 136 -4.27 11.13 -8.09
CA LEU A 136 -3.69 12.20 -7.26
C LEU A 136 -3.91 13.61 -7.85
N LEU A 137 -4.15 13.71 -9.16
CA LEU A 137 -4.32 14.99 -9.88
C LEU A 137 -5.78 15.42 -10.02
N LYS A 138 -6.69 14.86 -9.22
CA LYS A 138 -8.11 15.23 -9.18
C LYS A 138 -8.40 16.07 -7.96
#